data_AF-A0AAD9GJ12-F1
#
_entry.id   AF-A0AAD9GJ12-F1
#
_cell.length_a   1.000
_cell.length_b   1.000
_cell.length_c   1.000
_cell.angle_alpha   90.00
_cell.angle_beta   90.00
_cell.angle_gamma   90.00
#
_symmetry.space_group_name_H-M   'P 1'
#
loop_
_entity.id
_entity.type
_entity.pdbx_description
1 polymer ?
#
loop_
_entity_poly.entity_id
_entity_poly.type
_entity_poly.pdbx_seq_one_letter_code
_entity_poly.pdbx_strand_id
1 'polypeptide(L)' 'MTPGRRGAHVMREVPLEDEAYIVAAYNHSHIGHAAVLFVQGRKRLVYDKKNEQGKPITSAKGWINFYPFIRPFIMFK' A
#
# COMPACT_ATOMS: atom_id res chain seq x y z
N MET A 1 11.25 14.55 -5.87
CA MET A 1 10.89 13.12 -6.05
C MET A 1 12.19 12.32 -6.12
N THR A 2 12.46 11.45 -5.16
CA THR A 2 13.67 10.60 -5.21
C THR A 2 13.35 9.37 -6.06
N PRO A 3 14.02 9.13 -7.20
CA PRO A 3 13.82 7.95 -8.00
C PRO A 3 14.34 6.71 -7.24
N GLY A 4 13.55 5.64 -7.17
CA GLY A 4 14.12 4.30 -6.97
C GLY A 4 13.93 3.57 -5.64
N ARG A 5 12.92 3.87 -4.81
CA ARG A 5 12.51 2.89 -3.79
C ARG A 5 11.58 1.84 -4.42
N ARG A 6 12.02 0.58 -4.47
CA ARG A 6 11.35 -0.54 -5.18
C ARG A 6 10.94 -1.64 -4.20
N GLY A 7 9.85 -2.33 -4.51
CA GLY A 7 9.32 -3.50 -3.80
C GLY A 7 8.53 -3.15 -2.53
N ALA A 8 7.88 -4.14 -1.92
CA ALA A 8 7.09 -3.93 -0.70
C ALA A 8 7.90 -3.42 0.51
N HIS A 9 9.23 -3.34 0.40
CA HIS A 9 10.09 -2.70 1.40
C HIS A 9 9.84 -1.19 1.50
N VAL A 10 9.43 -0.53 0.41
CA VAL A 10 9.02 0.89 0.42
C VAL A 10 7.99 1.14 1.51
N MET A 11 7.01 0.24 1.63
CA MET A 11 5.92 0.40 2.60
C MET A 11 6.33 0.15 4.05
N ARG A 12 7.52 -0.45 4.28
CA ARG A 12 8.14 -0.53 5.61
C ARG A 12 8.94 0.73 5.95
N GLU A 13 9.44 1.43 4.94
CA GLU A 13 10.28 2.62 5.07
C GLU A 13 9.49 3.93 5.10
N VAL A 14 8.27 3.95 4.54
CA VAL A 14 7.38 5.10 4.65
C VAL A 14 6.91 5.18 6.11
N PRO A 15 7.16 6.32 6.80
CA PRO A 15 6.60 6.55 8.12
C PRO A 15 5.10 6.74 7.96
N LEU A 16 4.33 5.76 8.42
CA LEU A 16 2.87 5.75 8.38
C LEU A 16 2.36 5.65 9.81
N GLU A 17 1.41 6.52 10.15
CA GLU A 17 0.65 6.48 11.39
C GLU A 17 -0.42 5.38 11.36
N ASP A 18 -0.98 5.07 12.52
CA ASP A 18 -2.06 4.08 12.72
C ASP A 18 -3.39 4.60 12.15
N GLU A 19 -3.53 4.54 10.83
CA GLU A 19 -4.71 5.01 10.11
C GLU A 19 -4.95 4.25 8.78
N ALA A 20 -6.02 4.62 8.09
CA ALA A 20 -6.33 4.13 6.75
C ALA A 20 -5.73 5.05 5.68
N TYR A 21 -5.23 4.46 4.60
CA TYR A 21 -4.66 5.18 3.45
C TYR A 21 -5.26 4.67 2.16
N ILE A 22 -5.44 5.56 1.19
CA ILE A 22 -5.63 5.19 -0.21
C ILE A 22 -4.26 5.00 -0.84
N VAL A 23 -4.04 3.85 -1.48
CA VAL A 23 -2.78 3.53 -2.16
C VAL A 23 -3.02 3.17 -3.62
N ALA A 24 -2.13 3.64 -4.49
CA ALA A 24 -2.02 3.14 -5.86
C ALA A 24 -0.62 2.57 -6.06
N ALA A 25 -0.55 1.45 -6.76
CA ALA A 25 0.67 0.69 -6.94
C ALA A 25 0.74 0.06 -8.33
N TYR A 26 1.93 -0.28 -8.84
CA TYR A 26 2.08 -0.99 -10.11
C TYR A 26 3.25 -1.99 -10.10
N ASN A 27 3.19 -2.95 -11.02
CA ASN A 27 4.19 -4.01 -11.18
C ASN A 27 5.19 -3.72 -12.32
N HIS A 28 6.15 -4.62 -12.58
CA HIS A 28 7.14 -4.43 -13.67
C HIS A 28 6.54 -4.38 -15.08
N SER A 29 5.34 -4.95 -15.25
CA SER A 29 4.59 -4.89 -16.51
C SER A 29 3.69 -3.66 -16.61
N HIS A 30 3.87 -2.66 -15.73
CA HIS A 30 3.05 -1.44 -15.66
C HIS A 30 1.55 -1.69 -15.39
N ILE A 31 1.21 -2.85 -14.85
CA ILE A 31 -0.16 -3.14 -14.43
C ILE A 31 -0.38 -2.49 -13.08
N GLY A 32 -1.27 -1.49 -13.05
CA GLY A 32 -1.64 -0.72 -11.87
C GLY A 32 -2.74 -1.38 -11.04
N HIS A 33 -2.78 -1.06 -9.76
CA HIS A 33 -3.83 -1.45 -8.83
C HIS A 33 -4.00 -0.39 -7.74
N ALA A 34 -5.25 -0.09 -7.40
CA ALA A 34 -5.61 0.79 -6.29
C ALA A 34 -6.25 -0.05 -5.18
N ALA A 35 -5.89 0.26 -3.93
CA ALA A 35 -6.35 -0.47 -2.76
C ALA A 35 -6.40 0.46 -1.54
N VAL A 36 -6.97 -0.04 -0.45
CA VAL A 36 -6.90 0.59 0.87
C VAL A 36 -5.80 -0.09 1.67
N LEU A 37 -4.93 0.70 2.29
CA LEU A 37 -3.96 0.24 3.27
C LEU A 37 -4.44 0.61 4.66
N PHE A 38 -4.51 -0.36 5.56
CA PHE A 38 -4.73 -0.13 6.97
C PHE A 38 -3.44 -0.37 7.76
N VAL A 39 -3.07 0.57 8.61
CA VAL A 39 -1.88 0.52 9.45
C VAL A 39 -2.30 0.46 10.92
N GLN A 40 -1.74 -0.50 11.66
CA GLN A 40 -1.92 -0.63 13.10
C GLN A 40 -0.64 -1.18 13.74
N GLY A 41 0.12 -0.32 14.39
CA GLY A 41 1.49 -0.55 14.83
C GLY A 41 2.37 -1.08 13.69
N ARG A 42 2.79 -2.34 13.80
CA ARG A 42 3.61 -3.00 12.76
C ARG A 42 2.80 -3.70 11.68
N LYS A 43 1.49 -3.88 11.90
CA LYS A 43 0.60 -4.55 10.94
C LYS A 43 0.24 -3.57 9.82
N ARG A 44 0.37 -4.06 8.59
CA ARG A 44 0.03 -3.35 7.36
C ARG A 44 -0.81 -4.28 6.51
N LEU A 45 -2.10 -4.00 6.41
CA LEU A 45 -3.07 -4.83 5.69
C LEU A 45 -3.58 -4.09 4.45
N VAL A 46 -3.58 -4.77 3.32
CA VAL A 46 -4.12 -4.26 2.05
C VAL A 46 -5.49 -4.89 1.81
N TYR A 47 -6.48 -4.03 1.64
CA TYR A 47 -7.85 -4.37 1.31
C TYR A 47 -8.12 -3.98 -0.14
N ASP A 48 -8.65 -4.93 -0.90
CA ASP A 48 -9.07 -4.71 -2.29
C ASP A 48 -10.42 -5.38 -2.53
N LYS A 49 -11.02 -5.11 -3.70
CA LYS A 49 -12.35 -5.63 -4.07
C LYS A 49 -12.43 -7.17 -4.06
N LYS A 50 -11.33 -7.87 -4.30
CA LYS A 50 -11.27 -9.34 -4.31
C LYS A 50 -10.95 -9.92 -2.93
N ASN A 51 -10.65 -9.07 -1.95
CA ASN A 51 -10.09 -9.48 -0.67
C ASN A 51 -10.51 -8.55 0.46
N GLU A 52 -11.76 -8.72 0.88
CA GLU A 52 -12.39 -7.96 1.95
C GLU A 52 -11.82 -8.29 3.35
N GLN A 53 -11.17 -9.44 3.50
CA GLN A 53 -10.54 -9.85 4.76
C GLN A 53 -9.22 -9.12 5.04
N GLY A 54 -8.66 -8.44 4.01
CA GLY A 54 -7.36 -7.79 4.11
C GLY A 54 -6.22 -8.82 4.07
N LYS A 55 -5.17 -8.51 3.31
CA LYS A 55 -3.96 -9.35 3.25
C LYS A 55 -2.76 -8.59 3.79
N PRO A 56 -1.83 -9.25 4.48
CA PRO A 56 -0.57 -8.62 4.86
C PRO A 56 0.12 -8.05 3.62
N ILE A 57 0.68 -6.84 3.72
CA ILE A 57 1.40 -6.22 2.60
C ILE A 57 2.56 -7.07 2.09
N THR A 58 3.07 -7.97 2.92
CA THR A 58 4.08 -8.96 2.54
C THR A 58 3.58 -9.98 1.51
N SER A 59 2.28 -10.31 1.48
CA SER A 59 1.72 -11.13 0.41
C SER A 59 1.65 -10.37 -0.91
N ALA A 60 1.74 -9.04 -0.87
CA ALA A 60 1.78 -8.22 -2.06
C ALA A 60 3.16 -8.10 -2.72
N LYS A 61 4.21 -8.58 -2.04
CA LYS A 61 5.61 -8.58 -2.51
C LYS A 61 5.82 -9.19 -3.88
N GLY A 62 5.07 -10.22 -4.23
CA GLY A 62 5.25 -10.93 -5.50
C GLY A 62 4.66 -10.21 -6.71
N TRP A 63 3.75 -9.25 -6.49
CA TRP A 63 3.00 -8.63 -7.59
C TRP A 63 3.07 -7.11 -7.63
N ILE A 64 3.38 -6.40 -6.53
CA ILE A 64 3.55 -4.94 -6.53
C ILE A 64 5.01 -4.57 -6.29
N ASN A 65 5.54 -3.72 -7.18
CA ASN A 65 6.92 -3.26 -7.12
C ASN A 65 7.05 -1.76 -6.85
N PHE A 66 6.01 -0.97 -7.08
CA PHE A 66 6.08 0.49 -6.98
C PHE A 66 4.81 1.06 -6.35
N TYR A 67 4.96 2.02 -5.45
CA TYR A 67 3.86 2.76 -4.80
C TYR A 67 3.97 4.26 -5.11
N PRO A 68 3.47 4.73 -6.28
CA PRO A 68 3.51 6.15 -6.63
C PRO A 68 2.58 7.03 -5.78
N PHE A 69 1.58 6.44 -5.12
CA PHE A 69 0.57 7.19 -4.38
C PHE A 69 0.24 6.51 -3.05
N ILE A 70 0.38 7.27 -1.97
CA ILE A 70 -0.03 6.90 -0.61
C ILE A 70 -0.57 8.18 0.02
N ARG A 71 -1.85 8.18 0.41
CA ARG A 71 -2.48 9.33 1.08
C ARG A 71 -3.38 8.89 2.21
N PRO A 72 -3.35 9.57 3.37
CA PRO A 72 -4.31 9.34 4.44
C PRO A 72 -5.74 9.42 3.90
N PHE A 73 -6.57 8.48 4.30
CA PHE A 73 -8.01 8.52 4.07
C PHE A 73 -8.67 9.26 5.22
N ILE A 74 -8.94 10.54 5.01
CA ILE A 74 -9.57 11.41 6.00
C ILE A 74 -11.03 11.55 5.64
N MET A 75 -11.90 11.00 6.48
CA MET A 75 -13.34 11.20 6.37
C MET A 75 -13.74 12.37 7.26
N PHE A 76 -14.19 13.46 6.64
CA PHE A 76 -14.81 14.58 7.35
C PHE A 76 -16.28 14.26 7.59
N LYS A 77 -16.75 14.55 8.80
CA LYS A 77 -18.16 14.40 9.19
C LYS A 77 -18.98 15.61 8.78
#